data_AF-A0A0E0CGK0-F1
#
_entry.id   AF-A0A0E0CGK0-F1
#
_cell.length_a   1.000
_cell.length_b   1.000
_cell.length_c   1.000
_cell.angle_alpha   90.00
_cell.angle_beta   90.00
_cell.angle_gamma   90.00
#
_symmetry.space_group_name_H-M   'P 1'
#
loop_
_entity.id
_entity.type
_entity.pdbx_description
1 polymer ?
#
loop_
_entity_poly.entity_id
_entity_poly.type
_entity_poly.pdbx_seq_one_letter_code
_entity_poly.pdbx_strand_id
1 'polypeptide(L)' 'MATVPVNPKPFLNNLTGKPVIVKLKWGMEYKEEYIDGQFSGNLGEILIRCNNVLYLRGVPEDTEIEDAE' A
#
# COMPACT_ATOMS: atom_id res chain seq x y z
N MET A 1 -6.72 -3.54 24.47
CA MET A 1 -7.72 -4.31 23.71
C MET A 1 -7.10 -5.63 23.29
N ALA A 2 -7.75 -6.76 23.52
CA ALA A 2 -7.27 -8.04 23.01
C ALA A 2 -7.38 -8.03 21.48
N THR A 3 -6.27 -8.30 20.78
CA THR A 3 -6.27 -8.41 19.32
C THR A 3 -7.02 -9.68 18.94
N VAL A 4 -8.22 -9.54 18.41
CA VAL A 4 -8.97 -10.69 17.90
C VAL A 4 -8.19 -11.25 16.72
N PRO A 5 -7.85 -12.56 16.68
CA PRO A 5 -7.17 -13.12 15.53
C PRO A 5 -8.08 -13.01 14.30
N VAL A 6 -7.66 -12.20 13.33
CA VAL A 6 -8.39 -12.02 12.07
C VAL A 6 -7.79 -12.97 11.04
N ASN A 7 -8.64 -13.74 10.37
CA ASN A 7 -8.19 -14.59 9.27
C ASN A 7 -7.69 -13.73 8.08
N PRO A 8 -6.71 -14.20 7.29
CA PRO A 8 -6.14 -13.40 6.21
C PRO A 8 -7.14 -12.98 5.12
N LYS A 9 -8.07 -13.87 4.75
CA LYS A 9 -9.09 -13.59 3.74
C LYS A 9 -10.05 -12.45 4.13
N PRO A 10 -10.70 -12.48 5.32
CA PRO A 10 -11.52 -11.36 5.74
C PRO A 10 -10.70 -10.08 5.96
N PHE A 11 -9.42 -10.17 6.35
CA PHE A 11 -8.56 -8.99 6.42
C PHE A 11 -8.38 -8.30 5.05
N LEU A 12 -8.06 -9.06 4.00
CA LEU A 12 -7.88 -8.53 2.64
C LEU A 12 -9.18 -7.95 2.06
N ASN A 13 -10.31 -8.61 2.30
CA ASN A 13 -11.61 -8.10 1.87
C ASN A 13 -11.94 -6.74 2.51
N ASN A 14 -11.57 -6.53 3.78
CA ASN A 14 -11.81 -5.27 4.49
C ASN A 14 -10.96 -4.09 3.96
N LEU A 15 -9.88 -4.38 3.24
CA LEU A 15 -8.98 -3.40 2.63
C LEU A 15 -9.30 -3.16 1.14
N THR A 16 -10.21 -3.94 0.55
CA THR A 16 -10.59 -3.76 -0.85
C THR A 16 -11.29 -2.41 -1.03
N GLY A 17 -10.82 -1.61 -1.99
CA GLY A 17 -11.33 -0.26 -2.26
C GLY A 17 -10.85 0.82 -1.28
N LYS A 18 -9.98 0.49 -0.33
CA LYS A 18 -9.38 1.44 0.63
C LYS A 18 -7.92 1.71 0.29
N PRO A 19 -7.39 2.90 0.64
CA PRO A 19 -5.96 3.17 0.52
C PRO A 19 -5.16 2.20 1.39
N VAL A 20 -4.15 1.56 0.78
CA VAL A 20 -3.24 0.61 1.42
C VAL A 20 -1.80 0.97 1.13
N ILE A 21 -0.92 0.64 2.08
CA ILE A 21 0.53 0.71 1.89
C ILE A 21 1.07 -0.71 1.77
N VAL A 22 1.84 -0.95 0.72
CA VAL A 22 2.47 -2.24 0.42
C VAL A 22 3.98 -2.07 0.47
N LYS A 23 4.65 -2.83 1.35
CA LYS A 23 6.11 -2.86 1.41
C LYS A 23 6.64 -4.11 0.74
N LEU A 24 7.62 -3.96 -0.15
CA LEU A 24 8.31 -5.08 -0.79
C LEU A 24 9.54 -5.52 0.00
N LYS A 25 9.90 -6.80 -0.12
CA LYS A 25 11.03 -7.43 0.59
C LYS A 25 12.37 -6.74 0.35
N TRP A 26 12.57 -6.23 -0.87
CA TRP A 26 13.86 -5.74 -1.34
C TRP A 26 13.95 -4.21 -1.45
N GLY A 27 13.02 -3.47 -0.83
CA GLY A 27 13.16 -2.02 -0.64
C GLY A 27 12.57 -1.12 -1.74
N MET A 28 11.36 -1.41 -2.22
CA MET A 28 10.56 -0.45 -3.00
C MET A 28 9.16 -0.33 -2.40
N GLU A 29 8.74 0.90 -2.12
CA GLU A 29 7.35 1.26 -1.82
C GLU A 29 6.81 1.87 -3.12
N TYR A 30 5.99 1.11 -3.85
CA TYR A 30 5.29 1.63 -5.03
C TYR A 30 4.19 2.56 -4.53
N LYS A 31 4.53 3.82 -4.26
CA LYS A 31 3.55 4.86 -3.95
C LYS A 31 3.34 5.79 -5.14
N GLU A 32 4.41 6.05 -5.92
CA GLU A 32 4.47 7.11 -6.92
C GLU A 32 5.46 6.72 -8.04
N GLU A 33 5.23 7.17 -9.27
CA GLU A 33 6.21 7.02 -10.36
C GLU A 33 7.35 8.04 -10.16
N TYR A 34 8.58 7.56 -10.08
CA TYR A 34 9.77 8.42 -10.10
C TYR A 34 10.63 8.07 -11.31
N ILE A 35 10.81 9.04 -12.21
CA ILE A 35 11.72 8.92 -13.36
C ILE A 35 12.89 9.87 -13.10
N ASP A 36 14.12 9.35 -13.07
CA ASP A 36 15.35 10.12 -12.84
C ASP A 36 15.34 10.98 -11.56
N GLY A 37 14.67 10.49 -10.51
CA GLY A 37 14.58 11.18 -9.21
C GLY A 37 13.55 12.31 -9.16
N GLN A 38 12.75 12.48 -10.22
CA GLN A 38 11.61 13.40 -10.24
C GLN A 38 10.30 12.64 -10.20
N PHE A 39 9.34 13.16 -9.43
CA PHE A 39 7.98 12.66 -9.41
C PHE A 39 7.36 12.82 -10.81
N SER A 40 6.97 11.70 -11.42
CA SER A 40 6.43 11.61 -12.78
C SER A 40 4.91 11.44 -12.79
N GLY A 41 4.31 11.04 -11.67
CA GLY A 41 2.86 11.03 -11.46
C GLY A 41 2.33 9.79 -10.74
N ASN A 42 1.01 9.66 -10.74
CA ASN A 42 0.31 8.48 -10.24
C ASN A 42 0.40 7.35 -11.29
N LEU A 43 1.11 6.28 -10.94
CA LEU A 43 1.03 5.01 -11.68
C LEU A 43 -0.42 4.54 -11.56
N GLY A 44 -1.13 4.33 -12.68
CA GLY A 44 -2.56 3.94 -12.70
C GLY A 44 -2.82 2.58 -12.03
N GLU A 45 -3.49 1.65 -12.71
CA GLU A 45 -3.59 0.29 -12.14
C GLU A 45 -2.23 -0.41 -12.19
N ILE A 46 -1.73 -0.81 -11.01
CA ILE A 46 -0.48 -1.55 -10.86
C ILE A 46 -0.75 -2.97 -10.39
N LEU A 47 -0.08 -3.95 -11.01
CA LEU A 47 -0.14 -5.35 -10.60
C LEU A 47 1.18 -5.75 -9.94
N ILE A 48 1.12 -6.08 -8.65
CA ILE A 48 2.28 -6.52 -7.86
C ILE A 48 2.22 -8.04 -7.70
N ARG A 49 3.32 -8.75 -7.97
CA ARG A 49 3.39 -10.18 -7.61
C ARG A 49 3.51 -10.36 -6.10
N CYS A 50 2.65 -11.21 -5.55
CA CYS A 50 2.57 -11.48 -4.12
C CYS A 50 3.88 -12.03 -3.51
N ASN A 51 4.71 -12.73 -4.29
CA ASN A 51 5.96 -13.34 -3.80
C ASN A 51 6.99 -12.30 -3.30
N ASN A 52 6.89 -11.06 -3.79
CA ASN A 52 7.80 -9.96 -3.44
C ASN A 52 7.28 -9.08 -2.30
N VAL A 53 6.04 -9.28 -1.86
CA VAL A 53 5.42 -8.50 -0.78
C VAL A 53 5.98 -8.95 0.57
N LEU A 54 6.40 -7.98 1.39
CA LEU A 54 6.81 -8.17 2.78
C LEU A 54 5.60 -8.00 3.71
N TYR A 55 4.88 -6.89 3.59
CA TYR A 55 3.62 -6.66 4.32
C TYR A 55 2.69 -5.73 3.53
N LEU A 56 1.40 -5.76 3.92
CA LEU A 56 0.45 -4.69 3.60
C LEU A 56 -0.19 -4.13 4.88
N ARG A 57 -0.59 -2.86 4.85
CA ARG A 57 -1.39 -2.23 5.90
C ARG A 57 -2.41 -1.26 5.31
N GLY A 58 -3.54 -1.08 5.99
CA GLY A 58 -4.45 0.02 5.69
C GLY A 58 -3.85 1.37 6.07
N VAL A 59 -4.24 2.42 5.34
CA VAL A 59 -3.98 3.81 5.72
C VAL A 59 -5.12 4.29 6.62
N PRO A 60 -4.84 4.85 7.82
CA PRO A 60 -5.89 5.44 8.64
C PRO A 60 -6.52 6.65 7.95
N GLU A 61 -7.84 6.84 8.14
CA GLU A 61 -8.60 7.91 7.47
C GLU A 61 -8.15 9.31 7.89
N ASP A 62 -7.55 9.45 9.08
CA ASP A 62 -7.02 10.70 9.62
C ASP A 62 -5.58 11.03 9.16
N THR A 63 -4.92 10.13 8.42
CA THR A 63 -3.68 10.51 7.74
C THR A 63 -4.05 11.21 6.45
N GLU A 64 -4.01 12.54 6.47
CA GLU A 64 -3.90 13.34 5.26
C GLU A 64 -2.74 12.75 4.46
N ILE A 65 -3.06 12.14 3.32
CA ILE A 65 -2.06 11.92 2.30
C ILE A 65 -1.77 13.35 1.85
N GLU A 66 -0.68 13.93 2.35
CA GLU A 66 -0.14 15.14 1.73
C GLU A 66 0.08 14.77 0.26
N ASP A 67 -0.85 15.20 -0.59
CA ASP A 67 -0.64 15.28 -2.03
C ASP A 67 0.58 16.19 -2.19
N ALA A 68 1.76 15.60 -2.31
CA ALA A 68 2.98 16.33 -2.59
C ALA A 68 2.83 16.89 -4.01
N GLU A 69 2.64 18.22 -4.09
CA GLU A 69 2.76 19.00 -5.33
C GLU A 69 4.12 18.79 -6.03
#